data_AF-A0A851NCL9-F1
#
_entry.id   AF-A0A851NCL9-F1
#
_cell.length_a   1.000
_cell.length_b   1.000
_cell.length_c   1.000
_cell.angle_alpha   90.00
_cell.angle_beta   90.00
_cell.angle_gamma   90.00
#
_symmetry.space_group_name_H-M   'P 1'
#
loop_
_entity.id
_entity.type
_entity.pdbx_description
1 polymer ?
#
loop_
_entity_poly.entity_id
_entity_poly.type
_entity_poly.pdbx_seq_one_letter_code
_entity_poly.pdbx_strand_id
1 'polypeptide(L)'
;MGAQFLRKASVWLTKHKIAVLATSCMGLFGANLSYHVFPEQTFRLLHECWSDGQPAELSQRLCAVFQDVLQDTAVKSTNYRAFAASGFHPVSAGIPWLPAGSLVGIPPNFDSTVGDKRGIVNHVVVINGKAVDWESNEGVALKEALTFSLEAQKFAIAREVVYLQSGSPLASAAVAPTCLAGTYLCGTGIKVALGLYPGPMVLRGICNLIIAAAGLIFYYVSYDAVTYHLDCKADRNAATISKDYARGGVEFYDKILSRNRILRALMGKEGTKMYAPSGNLFPRHWFRIKYTPYTYRRDLILNILRELQA
;
A
#
# COMPACT_ATOMS: atom_id res chain seq x y z
N MET A 1 34.68 12.98 30.41
CA MET A 1 34.59 13.11 28.93
C MET A 1 33.15 13.18 28.41
N GLY A 2 32.23 12.28 28.80
CA GLY A 2 30.85 12.28 28.28
C GLY A 2 30.03 13.56 28.51
N ALA A 3 30.11 14.18 29.69
CA ALA A 3 29.34 15.41 29.99
C ALA A 3 29.76 16.64 29.17
N GLN A 4 31.06 16.79 28.88
CA GLN A 4 31.56 17.87 28.02
C GLN A 4 31.17 17.65 26.56
N PHE A 5 31.17 16.40 26.09
CA PHE A 5 30.69 16.05 24.77
C PHE A 5 29.19 16.36 24.61
N LEU A 6 28.36 15.95 25.57
CA LEU A 6 26.91 16.26 25.58
C LEU A 6 26.63 17.76 25.60
N ARG A 7 27.42 18.55 26.35
CA ARG A 7 27.29 20.02 26.38
C ARG A 7 27.66 20.65 25.04
N LYS A 8 28.77 20.21 24.42
CA LYS A 8 29.17 20.68 23.08
C LYS A 8 28.13 20.30 22.01
N ALA A 9 27.62 19.07 22.05
CA ALA A 9 26.58 18.60 21.16
C ALA A 9 25.27 19.40 21.32
N SER A 10 24.87 19.73 22.55
CA SER A 10 23.69 20.55 22.83
C SER A 10 23.81 21.99 22.29
N VAL A 11 24.98 22.63 22.47
CA VAL A 11 25.24 23.96 21.90
C VAL A 11 25.25 23.94 20.38
N TRP A 12 25.83 22.89 19.78
CA TRP A 12 25.82 22.72 18.32
C TRP A 12 24.41 22.49 17.77
N LEU A 13 23.65 21.58 18.37
CA LEU A 13 22.26 21.31 18.01
C LEU A 13 21.40 22.56 18.12
N THR A 14 21.61 23.37 19.16
CA THR A 14 20.84 24.59 19.35
C THR A 14 21.13 25.67 18.32
N LYS A 15 22.36 25.73 17.81
CA LYS A 15 22.77 26.62 16.72
C LYS A 15 22.27 26.16 15.34
N HIS A 16 22.16 24.84 15.12
CA HIS A 16 21.87 24.25 13.81
C HIS A 16 20.49 23.59 13.70
N LYS A 17 19.52 23.94 14.56
CA LYS A 17 18.19 23.27 14.62
C LYS A 17 17.45 23.19 13.28
N ILE A 18 17.47 24.27 12.49
CA ILE A 18 16.80 24.31 11.19
C ILE A 18 17.48 23.37 10.19
N ALA A 19 18.82 23.37 10.16
CA ALA A 19 19.58 22.47 9.31
C ALA A 19 19.32 21.00 9.70
N VAL A 20 19.31 20.69 11.00
CA VAL A 20 18.98 19.35 11.50
C VAL A 20 17.58 18.93 11.07
N LEU A 21 16.58 19.80 11.25
CA LEU A 21 15.21 19.54 10.82
C LEU A 21 15.12 19.28 9.31
N ALA A 22 15.75 20.12 8.50
CA ALA A 22 15.77 19.98 7.04
C ALA A 22 16.40 18.65 6.62
N THR A 23 17.56 18.30 7.18
CA THR A 23 18.23 17.02 6.93
C THR A 23 17.38 15.84 7.38
N SER A 24 16.71 15.92 8.55
CA SER A 24 15.78 14.87 8.99
C SER A 24 14.58 14.72 8.08
N CYS A 25 14.00 15.82 7.59
CA CYS A 25 12.88 15.78 6.64
C CYS A 25 13.31 15.17 5.30
N MET A 26 14.45 15.58 4.76
CA MET A 26 15.02 15.01 3.54
C MET A 26 15.32 13.51 3.72
N GLY A 27 15.89 13.12 4.86
CA GLY A 27 16.17 11.73 5.19
C GLY A 27 14.91 10.87 5.25
N LEU A 28 13.85 11.34 5.94
CA LEU A 28 12.56 10.65 6.00
C LEU A 28 11.89 10.53 4.63
N PHE A 29 11.92 11.61 3.84
CA PHE A 29 11.38 11.60 2.49
C PHE A 29 12.11 10.57 1.61
N GLY A 30 13.45 10.64 1.60
CA GLY A 30 14.28 9.71 0.84
C GLY A 30 14.12 8.25 1.28
N ALA A 31 14.04 7.99 2.58
CA ALA A 31 13.81 6.65 3.12
C ALA A 31 12.46 6.09 2.66
N ASN A 32 11.38 6.88 2.77
CA ASN A 32 10.04 6.46 2.34
C ASN A 32 9.90 6.32 0.82
N LEU A 33 10.69 7.06 0.05
CA LEU A 33 10.66 7.00 -1.42
C LEU A 33 11.64 5.96 -2.00
N SER A 34 12.57 5.45 -1.19
CA SER A 34 13.67 4.59 -1.64
C SER A 34 13.21 3.40 -2.50
N TYR A 35 12.14 2.73 -2.08
CA TYR A 35 11.61 1.56 -2.81
C TYR A 35 10.86 1.92 -4.11
N HIS A 36 10.54 3.20 -4.30
CA HIS A 36 9.96 3.73 -5.54
C HIS A 36 11.02 4.34 -6.47
N VAL A 37 12.17 4.78 -5.95
CA VAL A 37 13.29 5.26 -6.77
C VAL A 37 14.08 4.09 -7.36
N PHE A 38 14.23 3.01 -6.61
CA PHE A 38 14.98 1.81 -7.00
C PHE A 38 14.12 0.55 -6.97
N PRO A 39 13.00 0.49 -7.71
CA PRO A 39 12.00 -0.57 -7.56
C PRO A 39 12.54 -1.95 -7.96
N GLU A 40 13.49 -2.05 -8.88
CA GLU A 40 14.13 -3.33 -9.26
C GLU A 40 14.96 -3.92 -8.09
N GLN A 41 15.77 -3.10 -7.42
CA GLN A 41 16.68 -3.57 -6.36
C GLN A 41 16.00 -3.76 -5.00
N THR A 42 14.79 -3.25 -4.82
CA THR A 42 14.09 -3.24 -3.53
C THR A 42 12.75 -3.93 -3.62
N PHE A 43 11.80 -3.34 -4.34
CA PHE A 43 10.43 -3.81 -4.44
C PHE A 43 10.31 -5.16 -5.14
N ARG A 44 10.96 -5.32 -6.30
CA ARG A 44 10.92 -6.57 -7.06
C ARG A 44 11.51 -7.73 -6.27
N LEU A 45 12.67 -7.54 -5.63
CA LEU A 45 13.31 -8.58 -4.81
C LEU A 45 12.40 -9.11 -3.69
N LEU A 46 11.53 -8.26 -3.13
CA LEU A 46 10.59 -8.65 -2.08
C LEU A 46 9.32 -9.34 -2.61
N HIS A 47 8.92 -9.02 -3.83
CA HIS A 47 7.65 -9.46 -4.39
C HIS A 47 7.79 -10.47 -5.51
N GLU A 48 8.97 -10.72 -6.08
CA GLU A 48 9.14 -11.63 -7.22
C GLU A 48 8.68 -13.04 -6.88
N CYS A 49 7.91 -13.64 -7.80
CA CYS A 49 7.54 -15.05 -7.72
C CYS A 49 8.68 -15.90 -8.26
N TRP A 50 8.93 -17.05 -7.64
CA TRP A 50 9.98 -17.99 -8.03
C TRP A 50 9.36 -19.35 -8.32
N SER A 51 9.78 -19.98 -9.41
CA SER A 51 9.49 -21.38 -9.75
C SER A 51 10.81 -22.08 -10.06
N ASP A 52 11.03 -23.25 -9.47
CA ASP A 52 12.21 -24.09 -9.76
C ASP A 52 13.57 -23.37 -9.60
N GLY A 53 13.65 -22.44 -8.64
CA GLY A 53 14.87 -21.68 -8.35
C GLY A 53 15.17 -20.54 -9.33
N GLN A 54 14.24 -20.21 -10.23
CA GLN A 54 14.32 -19.07 -11.14
C GLN A 54 13.13 -18.11 -10.95
N PRO A 55 13.28 -16.81 -11.28
CA PRO A 55 12.16 -15.88 -11.35
C PRO A 55 11.10 -16.39 -12.31
N ALA A 56 9.84 -16.42 -11.86
CA ALA A 56 8.74 -16.81 -12.70
C ALA A 56 8.48 -15.72 -13.75
N GLU A 57 8.25 -16.13 -14.99
CA GLU A 57 7.85 -15.22 -16.07
C GLU A 57 6.33 -15.07 -16.10
N LEU A 58 5.87 -13.89 -16.52
CA LEU A 58 4.46 -13.68 -16.83
C LEU A 58 4.10 -14.39 -18.12
N SER A 59 2.92 -15.01 -18.16
CA SER A 59 2.41 -15.57 -19.40
C SER A 59 2.22 -14.48 -20.47
N GLN A 60 2.25 -14.88 -21.74
CA GLN A 60 1.95 -13.98 -22.86
C GLN A 60 0.57 -13.34 -22.73
N ARG A 61 -0.40 -14.05 -22.14
CA ARG A 61 -1.74 -13.53 -21.89
C ARG A 61 -1.70 -12.38 -20.89
N LEU A 62 -1.03 -12.54 -19.74
CA LEU A 62 -0.95 -11.47 -18.74
C LEU A 62 -0.15 -10.28 -19.25
N CYS A 63 0.90 -10.52 -20.05
CA CYS A 63 1.61 -9.45 -20.76
C CYS A 63 0.66 -8.68 -21.68
N ALA A 64 -0.19 -9.36 -22.46
CA ALA A 64 -1.19 -8.70 -23.32
C ALA A 64 -2.22 -7.92 -22.50
N VAL A 65 -2.76 -8.49 -21.42
CA VAL A 65 -3.70 -7.80 -20.52
C VAL A 65 -3.05 -6.55 -19.91
N PHE A 66 -1.79 -6.62 -19.51
CA PHE A 66 -1.05 -5.46 -19.01
C PHE A 66 -0.91 -4.37 -20.08
N GLN A 67 -0.56 -4.72 -21.31
CA GLN A 67 -0.48 -3.76 -22.42
C GLN A 67 -1.82 -3.11 -22.74
N ASP A 68 -2.91 -3.89 -22.78
CA ASP A 68 -4.27 -3.36 -22.91
C ASP A 68 -4.56 -2.32 -21.83
N VAL A 69 -4.24 -2.63 -20.57
CA VAL A 69 -4.47 -1.71 -19.45
C VAL A 69 -3.64 -0.42 -19.59
N LEU A 70 -2.39 -0.48 -20.05
CA LEU A 70 -1.58 0.70 -20.30
C LEU A 70 -2.19 1.60 -21.38
N GLN A 71 -2.80 1.01 -22.41
CA GLN A 71 -3.52 1.73 -23.45
C GLN A 71 -4.82 2.35 -22.89
N ASP A 72 -5.63 1.55 -22.19
CA ASP A 72 -6.91 1.97 -21.61
C ASP A 72 -6.75 3.11 -20.57
N THR A 73 -5.63 3.11 -19.84
CA THR A 73 -5.28 4.15 -18.85
C THR A 73 -4.61 5.39 -19.47
N ALA A 74 -4.42 5.41 -20.79
CA ALA A 74 -3.77 6.51 -21.53
C ALA A 74 -2.40 6.91 -20.93
N VAL A 75 -1.62 5.92 -20.53
CA VAL A 75 -0.29 6.15 -19.96
C VAL A 75 0.65 6.71 -21.02
N LYS A 76 1.21 7.90 -20.74
CA LYS A 76 2.11 8.61 -21.66
C LYS A 76 3.57 8.13 -21.62
N SER A 77 3.97 7.45 -20.55
CA SER A 77 5.35 7.00 -20.34
C SER A 77 5.50 5.53 -20.73
N THR A 78 6.52 5.22 -21.51
CA THR A 78 6.88 3.83 -21.87
C THR A 78 7.55 3.08 -20.72
N ASN A 79 7.78 3.73 -19.57
CA ASN A 79 8.60 3.17 -18.48
C ASN A 79 7.77 2.35 -17.48
N TYR A 80 6.81 1.57 -17.96
CA TYR A 80 6.05 0.61 -17.15
C TYR A 80 6.44 -0.81 -17.53
N ARG A 81 6.70 -1.64 -16.53
CA ARG A 81 7.04 -3.06 -16.70
C ARG A 81 6.21 -3.91 -15.77
N ALA A 82 5.78 -5.07 -16.24
CA ALA A 82 5.13 -6.06 -15.42
C ALA A 82 6.10 -7.19 -15.06
N PHE A 83 5.93 -7.80 -13.89
CA PHE A 83 6.66 -9.00 -13.47
C PHE A 83 5.73 -9.94 -12.69
N ALA A 84 6.10 -11.21 -12.57
CA ALA A 84 5.32 -12.16 -11.78
C ALA A 84 5.54 -11.89 -10.29
N ALA A 85 4.46 -11.54 -9.58
CA ALA A 85 4.53 -11.25 -8.15
C ALA A 85 3.99 -12.41 -7.31
N SER A 86 4.69 -12.72 -6.23
CA SER A 86 4.20 -13.54 -5.14
C SER A 86 3.03 -12.84 -4.43
N GLY A 87 1.97 -13.59 -4.16
CA GLY A 87 0.74 -13.09 -3.55
C GLY A 87 -0.49 -13.43 -4.38
N PHE A 88 -1.59 -12.75 -4.08
CA PHE A 88 -2.92 -13.02 -4.67
C PHE A 88 -3.59 -11.78 -5.28
N HIS A 89 -2.93 -10.63 -5.23
CA HIS A 89 -3.42 -9.38 -5.82
C HIS A 89 -2.24 -8.57 -6.39
N PRO A 90 -2.46 -7.75 -7.43
CA PRO A 90 -1.42 -6.91 -7.99
C PRO A 90 -0.85 -5.93 -6.96
N VAL A 91 0.43 -5.62 -7.13
CA VAL A 91 1.19 -4.67 -6.32
C VAL A 91 2.03 -3.79 -7.22
N SER A 92 2.38 -2.58 -6.78
CA SER A 92 3.19 -1.70 -7.62
C SER A 92 4.14 -0.80 -6.85
N ALA A 93 5.23 -0.41 -7.55
CA ALA A 93 6.15 0.60 -7.08
C ALA A 93 6.88 1.25 -8.26
N GLY A 94 7.20 2.53 -8.11
CA GLY A 94 8.08 3.23 -9.02
C GLY A 94 7.66 4.68 -9.20
N ILE A 95 8.40 5.38 -10.05
CA ILE A 95 8.08 6.74 -10.47
C ILE A 95 8.18 6.78 -12.00
N PRO A 96 7.06 6.93 -12.73
CA PRO A 96 7.01 6.70 -14.17
C PRO A 96 7.94 7.57 -15.03
N TRP A 97 8.34 8.74 -14.51
CA TRP A 97 9.23 9.68 -15.21
C TRP A 97 10.70 9.56 -14.79
N LEU A 98 11.05 8.67 -13.87
CA LEU A 98 12.44 8.34 -13.57
C LEU A 98 12.96 7.25 -14.54
N PRO A 99 14.28 7.16 -14.76
CA PRO A 99 14.87 6.13 -15.60
C PRO A 99 14.58 4.69 -15.15
N ALA A 100 14.46 4.48 -13.83
CA ALA A 100 14.09 3.18 -13.27
C ALA A 100 12.62 2.80 -13.54
N GLY A 101 11.79 3.77 -13.91
CA GLY A 101 10.40 3.56 -14.30
C GLY A 101 9.50 3.07 -13.18
N SER A 102 8.56 2.21 -13.56
CA SER A 102 7.46 1.73 -12.73
C SER A 102 7.24 0.24 -12.95
N LEU A 103 7.13 -0.50 -11.85
CA LEU A 103 6.91 -1.93 -11.84
C LEU A 103 5.50 -2.24 -11.32
N VAL A 104 4.80 -3.11 -12.03
CA VAL A 104 3.52 -3.69 -11.61
C VAL A 104 3.69 -5.21 -11.49
N GLY A 105 3.64 -5.70 -10.26
CA GLY A 105 3.67 -7.11 -9.96
C GLY A 105 2.29 -7.73 -10.18
N ILE A 106 2.20 -8.73 -11.07
CA ILE A 106 0.95 -9.44 -11.38
C ILE A 106 1.05 -10.86 -10.84
N PRO A 107 0.11 -11.31 -9.99
CA PRO A 107 0.12 -12.67 -9.47
C PRO A 107 -0.14 -13.74 -10.53
N PRO A 108 0.56 -14.89 -10.50
CA PRO A 108 0.30 -16.01 -11.41
C PRO A 108 -1.13 -16.56 -11.35
N ASN A 109 -1.86 -16.40 -10.24
CA ASN A 109 -3.26 -16.84 -10.17
C ASN A 109 -4.17 -16.09 -11.16
N PHE A 110 -3.74 -14.95 -11.71
CA PHE A 110 -4.48 -14.23 -12.76
C PHE A 110 -4.45 -14.97 -14.10
N ASP A 111 -3.51 -15.89 -14.32
CA ASP A 111 -3.53 -16.78 -15.48
C ASP A 111 -4.68 -17.79 -15.45
N SER A 112 -5.24 -18.05 -14.26
CA SER A 112 -6.38 -18.96 -14.14
C SER A 112 -7.64 -18.36 -14.77
N THR A 113 -8.35 -19.16 -15.55
CA THR A 113 -9.67 -18.85 -16.09
C THR A 113 -10.74 -19.70 -15.41
N VAL A 114 -12.01 -19.40 -15.67
CA VAL A 114 -13.14 -20.22 -15.20
C VAL A 114 -13.02 -21.68 -15.68
N GLY A 115 -12.50 -21.90 -16.89
CA GLY A 115 -12.30 -23.24 -17.48
C GLY A 115 -10.93 -23.87 -17.22
N ASP A 116 -9.92 -23.07 -16.85
CA ASP A 116 -8.56 -23.52 -16.59
C ASP A 116 -8.02 -22.90 -15.30
N LYS A 117 -8.15 -23.64 -14.19
CA LYS A 117 -7.73 -23.20 -12.86
C LYS A 117 -6.33 -23.70 -12.48
N ARG A 118 -5.52 -24.16 -13.45
CA ARG A 118 -4.19 -24.76 -13.21
C ARG A 118 -3.21 -23.80 -12.55
N GLY A 119 -3.28 -22.50 -12.87
CA GLY A 119 -2.42 -21.49 -12.26
C GLY A 119 -2.54 -21.40 -10.73
N ILE A 120 -3.70 -21.73 -10.15
CA ILE A 120 -3.90 -21.76 -8.69
C ILE A 120 -3.40 -23.09 -8.08
N VAL A 121 -3.71 -24.21 -8.74
CA VAL A 121 -3.41 -25.57 -8.22
C VAL A 121 -1.92 -25.88 -8.24
N ASN A 122 -1.18 -25.34 -9.20
CA ASN A 122 0.25 -25.58 -9.34
C ASN A 122 1.11 -24.84 -8.29
N HIS A 123 0.52 -23.91 -7.53
CA HIS A 123 1.22 -23.22 -6.45
C HIS A 123 0.83 -23.81 -5.08
N VAL A 124 1.85 -24.20 -4.31
CA VAL A 124 1.65 -24.70 -2.95
C VAL A 124 1.27 -23.54 -2.04
N VAL A 125 -0.02 -23.43 -1.74
CA VAL A 125 -0.51 -22.52 -0.71
C VAL A 125 -0.46 -23.23 0.63
N VAL A 126 0.38 -22.75 1.55
CA VAL A 126 0.52 -23.31 2.89
C VAL A 126 -0.20 -22.42 3.91
N ILE A 127 -1.15 -22.99 4.64
CA ILE A 127 -1.88 -22.33 5.72
C ILE A 127 -1.62 -23.11 7.01
N ASN A 128 -1.12 -22.43 8.05
CA ASN A 128 -0.77 -23.05 9.33
C ASN A 128 0.16 -24.27 9.19
N GLY A 129 1.13 -24.21 8.27
CA GLY A 129 2.08 -25.30 8.02
C GLY A 129 1.52 -26.48 7.22
N LYS A 130 0.26 -26.41 6.75
CA LYS A 130 -0.38 -27.44 5.93
C LYS A 130 -0.67 -26.90 4.54
N ALA A 131 -0.37 -27.69 3.51
CA ALA A 131 -0.82 -27.37 2.16
C ALA A 131 -2.35 -27.37 2.11
N VAL A 132 -2.93 -26.41 1.39
CA VAL A 132 -4.36 -26.37 1.13
C VAL A 132 -4.75 -27.56 0.27
N ASP A 133 -5.72 -28.34 0.75
CA ASP A 133 -6.38 -29.36 -0.06
C ASP A 133 -7.36 -28.68 -1.02
N TRP A 134 -7.01 -28.60 -2.30
CA TRP A 134 -7.81 -27.94 -3.33
C TRP A 134 -9.13 -28.65 -3.66
N GLU A 135 -9.27 -29.92 -3.26
CA GLU A 135 -10.48 -30.72 -3.50
C GLU A 135 -11.45 -30.68 -2.30
N SER A 136 -11.00 -30.17 -1.16
CA SER A 136 -11.88 -29.87 -0.01
C SER A 136 -12.88 -28.76 -0.33
N ASN A 137 -14.00 -28.70 0.41
CA ASN A 137 -15.01 -27.64 0.25
C ASN A 137 -14.40 -26.24 0.39
N GLU A 138 -13.52 -26.05 1.37
CA GLU A 138 -12.82 -24.78 1.60
C GLU A 138 -11.78 -24.50 0.51
N GLY A 139 -11.10 -25.52 0.00
CA GLY A 139 -10.17 -25.42 -1.12
C GLY A 139 -10.85 -25.01 -2.42
N VAL A 140 -11.99 -25.61 -2.74
CA VAL A 140 -12.82 -25.25 -3.90
C VAL A 140 -13.31 -23.81 -3.79
N ALA A 141 -13.81 -23.42 -2.61
CA ALA A 141 -14.24 -22.05 -2.34
C ALA A 141 -13.08 -21.05 -2.47
N LEU A 142 -11.89 -21.40 -1.96
CA LEU A 142 -10.70 -20.55 -2.06
C LEU A 142 -10.25 -20.41 -3.52
N LYS A 143 -10.26 -21.50 -4.27
CA LYS A 143 -9.92 -21.55 -5.69
C LYS A 143 -10.87 -20.67 -6.52
N GLU A 144 -12.16 -20.68 -6.20
CA GLU A 144 -13.15 -19.77 -6.81
C GLU A 144 -12.87 -18.30 -6.48
N ALA A 145 -12.56 -17.99 -5.22
CA ALA A 145 -12.23 -16.63 -4.79
C ALA A 145 -10.89 -16.10 -5.36
N LEU A 146 -10.01 -16.98 -5.85
CA LEU A 146 -8.73 -16.63 -6.47
C LEU A 146 -8.78 -16.59 -8.00
N THR A 147 -9.86 -17.06 -8.62
CA THR A 147 -10.05 -17.03 -10.08
C THR A 147 -10.75 -15.73 -10.44
N PHE A 148 -10.17 -14.84 -11.24
CA PHE A 148 -10.76 -13.54 -11.59
C PHE A 148 -11.21 -13.50 -13.06
N SER A 149 -12.32 -12.82 -13.36
CA SER A 149 -12.70 -12.48 -14.75
C SER A 149 -11.66 -11.55 -15.39
N LEU A 150 -11.69 -11.45 -16.73
CA LEU A 150 -10.78 -10.54 -17.44
C LEU A 150 -10.97 -9.08 -17.01
N GLU A 151 -12.22 -8.67 -16.79
CA GLU A 151 -12.58 -7.34 -16.32
C GLU A 151 -12.03 -7.06 -14.92
N ALA A 152 -12.13 -8.03 -14.01
CA ALA A 152 -11.56 -7.91 -12.67
C ALA A 152 -10.04 -7.86 -12.70
N GLN A 153 -9.41 -8.62 -13.60
CA GLN A 153 -7.96 -8.58 -13.81
C GLN A 153 -7.53 -7.20 -14.34
N LYS A 154 -8.19 -6.70 -15.39
CA LYS A 154 -7.93 -5.36 -15.95
C LYS A 154 -8.09 -4.27 -14.90
N PHE A 155 -9.19 -4.28 -14.14
CA PHE A 155 -9.38 -3.33 -13.05
C PHE A 155 -8.27 -3.38 -12.00
N ALA A 156 -7.91 -4.58 -11.53
CA ALA A 156 -6.91 -4.76 -10.49
C ALA A 156 -5.51 -4.28 -10.93
N ILE A 157 -5.18 -4.41 -12.21
CA ILE A 157 -3.94 -3.89 -12.79
C ILE A 157 -4.05 -2.37 -12.99
N ALA A 158 -5.17 -1.87 -13.51
CA ALA A 158 -5.36 -0.44 -13.79
C ALA A 158 -5.29 0.43 -12.54
N ARG A 159 -5.84 -0.02 -11.40
CA ARG A 159 -5.73 0.73 -10.14
C ARG A 159 -4.27 0.93 -9.71
N GLU A 160 -3.40 -0.05 -9.94
CA GLU A 160 -1.97 0.05 -9.64
C GLU A 160 -1.27 1.01 -10.62
N VAL A 161 -1.58 0.91 -11.92
CA VAL A 161 -1.05 1.83 -12.94
C VAL A 161 -1.44 3.28 -12.64
N VAL A 162 -2.71 3.54 -12.35
CA VAL A 162 -3.20 4.88 -12.03
C VAL A 162 -2.66 5.40 -10.70
N TYR A 163 -2.46 4.53 -9.71
CA TYR A 163 -1.81 4.88 -8.46
C TYR A 163 -0.41 5.46 -8.71
N LEU A 164 0.40 4.79 -9.55
CA LEU A 164 1.74 5.27 -9.93
C LEU A 164 1.68 6.55 -10.78
N GLN A 165 0.81 6.58 -11.80
CA GLN A 165 0.68 7.72 -12.71
C GLN A 165 0.27 9.02 -12.00
N SER A 166 -0.52 8.91 -10.93
CA SER A 166 -1.03 10.06 -10.18
C SER A 166 -0.06 10.63 -9.14
N GLY A 167 1.18 10.12 -9.07
CA GLY A 167 2.18 10.58 -8.11
C GLY A 167 1.90 10.15 -6.67
N SER A 168 1.05 9.14 -6.47
CA SER A 168 0.68 8.63 -5.14
C SER A 168 1.89 8.20 -4.28
N PRO A 169 2.94 7.56 -4.83
CA PRO A 169 4.20 7.32 -4.11
C PRO A 169 4.80 8.56 -3.43
N LEU A 170 4.82 9.69 -4.14
CA LEU A 170 5.38 10.95 -3.64
C LEU A 170 4.50 11.56 -2.55
N ALA A 171 3.18 11.55 -2.77
CA ALA A 171 2.22 12.04 -1.80
C ALA A 171 2.31 11.26 -0.47
N SER A 172 2.41 9.93 -0.54
CA SER A 172 2.59 9.07 0.63
C SER A 172 3.94 9.32 1.33
N ALA A 173 5.03 9.45 0.57
CA ALA A 173 6.36 9.70 1.13
C ALA A 173 6.49 11.08 1.82
N ALA A 174 5.71 12.08 1.39
CA ALA A 174 5.72 13.43 1.93
C ALA A 174 5.04 13.57 3.30
N VAL A 175 4.21 12.62 3.73
CA VAL A 175 3.45 12.75 4.98
C VAL A 175 4.36 12.86 6.21
N ALA A 176 5.36 11.97 6.32
CA ALA A 176 6.28 11.95 7.45
C ALA A 176 7.09 13.25 7.61
N PRO A 177 7.79 13.78 6.58
CA PRO A 177 8.51 15.04 6.69
C PRO A 177 7.58 16.23 6.96
N THR A 178 6.40 16.29 6.35
CA THR A 178 5.42 17.36 6.63
C THR A 178 4.96 17.34 8.09
N CYS A 179 4.66 16.15 8.65
CA CYS A 179 4.29 16.03 10.06
C CYS A 179 5.44 16.36 11.00
N LEU A 180 6.67 15.97 10.67
CA LEU A 180 7.86 16.30 11.46
C LEU A 180 8.08 17.82 11.50
N ALA A 181 8.07 18.47 10.34
CA ALA A 181 8.23 19.92 10.22
C ALA A 181 7.11 20.66 10.96
N GLY A 182 5.85 20.25 10.76
CA GLY A 182 4.70 20.80 11.45
C GLY A 182 4.81 20.68 12.97
N THR A 183 5.21 19.50 13.48
CA THR A 183 5.41 19.26 14.91
C THR A 183 6.49 20.17 15.49
N TYR A 184 7.61 20.34 14.79
CA TYR A 184 8.69 21.22 15.23
C TYR A 184 8.25 22.70 15.27
N LEU A 185 7.59 23.17 14.22
CA LEU A 185 7.14 24.57 14.10
C LEU A 185 6.06 24.88 15.14
N CYS A 186 5.04 24.02 15.27
CA CYS A 186 4.00 24.16 16.28
C CYS A 186 4.58 24.11 17.69
N GLY A 187 5.51 23.18 17.94
CA GLY A 187 6.15 23.09 19.25
C GLY A 187 6.95 24.33 19.61
N THR A 188 7.66 24.91 18.63
CA THR A 188 8.38 26.18 18.79
C THR A 188 7.39 27.32 19.10
N GLY A 189 6.31 27.45 18.32
CA GLY A 189 5.27 28.47 18.52
C GLY A 189 4.59 28.37 19.88
N ILE A 190 4.18 27.17 20.30
CA ILE A 190 3.55 26.92 21.61
C ILE A 190 4.49 27.32 22.75
N LYS A 191 5.78 26.97 22.66
CA LYS A 191 6.75 27.35 23.69
C LYS A 191 6.99 28.86 23.76
N VAL A 192 6.93 29.57 22.63
CA VAL A 192 6.99 31.04 22.61
C VAL A 192 5.73 31.62 23.26
N ALA A 193 4.55 31.18 22.83
CA ALA A 193 3.27 31.67 23.31
C ALA A 193 3.09 31.46 24.83
N LEU A 194 3.56 30.33 25.36
CA LEU A 194 3.50 30.01 26.79
C LEU A 194 4.68 30.59 27.60
N GLY A 195 5.59 31.36 26.99
CA GLY A 195 6.75 31.93 27.68
C GLY A 195 7.69 30.88 28.29
N LEU A 196 7.75 29.67 27.71
CA LEU A 196 8.45 28.52 28.31
C LEU A 196 9.96 28.55 28.08
N TYR A 197 10.47 29.39 27.18
CA TYR A 197 11.91 29.50 26.90
C TYR A 197 12.77 29.90 28.12
N PRO A 198 12.40 30.95 28.89
CA PRO A 198 13.05 31.28 30.17
C PRO A 198 12.65 30.34 31.33
N GLY A 199 11.67 29.45 31.13
CA GLY A 199 11.11 28.60 32.18
C GLY A 199 11.96 27.38 32.57
N PRO A 200 11.57 26.69 33.67
CA PRO A 200 12.29 25.53 34.20
C PRO A 200 12.44 24.41 33.17
N MET A 201 13.59 23.73 33.18
CA MET A 201 13.94 22.71 32.19
C MET A 201 12.95 21.54 32.17
N VAL A 202 12.41 21.17 33.33
CA VAL A 202 11.41 20.10 33.47
C VAL A 202 10.13 20.42 32.68
N LEU A 203 9.61 21.65 32.82
CA LEU A 203 8.38 22.07 32.14
C LEU A 203 8.57 22.10 30.62
N ARG A 204 9.74 22.55 30.14
CA ARG A 204 10.12 22.45 28.72
C ARG A 204 10.20 21.01 28.25
N GLY A 205 10.74 20.10 29.06
CA GLY A 205 10.80 18.68 28.78
C GLY A 205 9.42 18.04 28.64
N ILE A 206 8.52 18.29 29.61
CA ILE A 206 7.13 17.81 29.59
C ILE A 206 6.40 18.36 28.35
N CYS A 207 6.51 19.65 28.08
CA CYS A 207 5.90 20.28 26.91
C CYS A 207 6.39 19.64 25.60
N ASN A 208 7.71 19.43 25.45
CA ASN A 208 8.26 18.76 24.26
C ASN A 208 7.75 17.32 24.12
N LEU A 209 7.61 16.56 25.22
CA LEU A 209 7.09 15.20 25.19
C LEU A 209 5.63 15.17 24.72
N ILE A 210 4.80 16.07 25.24
CA ILE A 210 3.39 16.21 24.82
C ILE A 210 3.31 16.58 23.34
N ILE A 211 4.09 17.56 22.89
CA ILE A 211 4.14 17.98 21.48
C ILE A 211 4.59 16.82 20.59
N ALA A 212 5.60 16.06 21.00
CA ALA A 212 6.08 14.91 20.24
C ALA A 212 5.03 13.80 20.15
N ALA A 213 4.33 13.49 21.24
CA ALA A 213 3.23 12.52 21.24
C ALA A 213 2.07 12.98 20.35
N ALA A 214 1.68 14.25 20.43
CA ALA A 214 0.65 14.84 19.57
C ALA A 214 1.07 14.80 18.09
N GLY A 215 2.33 15.14 17.79
CA GLY A 215 2.89 15.06 16.44
C GLY A 215 2.88 13.65 15.87
N LEU A 216 3.19 12.65 16.70
CA LEU A 216 3.13 11.24 16.30
C LEU A 216 1.69 10.78 16.01
N ILE A 217 0.72 11.17 16.83
CA ILE A 217 -0.71 10.90 16.59
C ILE A 217 -1.15 11.57 15.29
N PHE A 218 -0.79 12.84 15.09
CA PHE A 218 -1.10 13.59 13.87
C PHE A 218 -0.49 12.94 12.62
N TYR A 219 0.73 12.41 12.72
CA TYR A 219 1.35 11.62 11.66
C TYR A 219 0.53 10.38 11.30
N TYR A 220 0.11 9.58 12.28
CA TYR A 220 -0.69 8.38 12.00
C TYR A 220 -2.03 8.72 11.35
N VAL A 221 -2.74 9.73 11.88
CA VAL A 221 -4.02 10.17 11.31
C VAL A 221 -3.83 10.70 9.88
N SER A 222 -2.81 11.54 9.66
CA SER A 222 -2.52 12.11 8.34
C SER A 222 -2.12 11.02 7.34
N TYR A 223 -1.30 10.05 7.76
CA TYR A 223 -0.86 8.96 6.89
C TYR A 223 -2.02 8.06 6.49
N ASP A 224 -2.86 7.69 7.46
CA ASP A 224 -4.03 6.84 7.20
C ASP A 224 -5.05 7.59 6.32
N ALA A 225 -5.26 8.89 6.54
CA ALA A 225 -6.14 9.73 5.71
C ALA A 225 -5.62 9.89 4.27
N VAL A 226 -4.32 10.11 4.10
CA VAL A 226 -3.68 10.18 2.76
C VAL A 226 -3.77 8.82 2.07
N THR A 227 -3.45 7.73 2.77
CA THR A 227 -3.57 6.36 2.21
C THR A 227 -4.99 6.09 1.75
N TYR A 228 -5.99 6.41 2.59
CA TYR A 228 -7.40 6.30 2.26
C TYR A 228 -7.77 7.09 0.99
N HIS A 229 -7.33 8.34 0.91
CA HIS A 229 -7.61 9.19 -0.25
C HIS A 229 -6.97 8.64 -1.52
N LEU A 230 -5.71 8.22 -1.46
CA LEU A 230 -4.98 7.67 -2.62
C LEU A 230 -5.59 6.35 -3.10
N ASP A 231 -5.96 5.46 -2.17
CA ASP A 231 -6.66 4.21 -2.46
C ASP A 231 -7.98 4.45 -3.21
N CYS A 232 -8.83 5.33 -2.66
CA CYS A 232 -10.13 5.64 -3.25
C CYS A 232 -9.98 6.35 -4.60
N LYS A 233 -8.98 7.23 -4.74
CA LYS A 233 -8.69 7.93 -5.99
C LYS A 233 -8.24 6.95 -7.07
N ALA A 234 -7.35 6.01 -6.75
CA ALA A 234 -6.89 5.00 -7.69
C ALA A 234 -8.04 4.08 -8.14
N ASP A 235 -8.87 3.61 -7.21
CA ASP A 235 -10.04 2.78 -7.54
C ASP A 235 -11.07 3.53 -8.37
N ARG A 236 -11.39 4.78 -7.99
CA ARG A 236 -12.34 5.61 -8.73
C ARG A 236 -11.87 5.79 -10.16
N ASN A 237 -10.63 6.22 -10.34
CA ASN A 237 -10.08 6.47 -11.66
C ASN A 237 -10.04 5.19 -12.52
N ALA A 238 -9.66 4.05 -11.94
CA ALA A 238 -9.68 2.77 -12.65
C ALA A 238 -11.11 2.34 -13.03
N ALA A 239 -12.07 2.47 -12.12
CA ALA A 239 -13.47 2.14 -12.38
C ALA A 239 -14.12 3.04 -13.44
N THR A 240 -13.72 4.32 -13.50
CA THR A 240 -14.26 5.28 -14.47
C THR A 240 -13.73 5.12 -15.90
N ILE A 241 -12.75 4.23 -16.14
CA ILE A 241 -12.23 3.96 -17.50
C ILE A 241 -13.35 3.46 -18.41
N SER A 242 -14.12 2.47 -17.93
CA SER A 242 -15.30 1.96 -18.65
C SER A 242 -16.22 1.19 -17.71
N LYS A 243 -17.43 0.88 -18.19
CA LYS A 243 -18.39 0.04 -17.47
C LYS A 243 -17.83 -1.35 -17.14
N ASP A 244 -16.99 -1.91 -18.01
CA ASP A 244 -16.35 -3.21 -17.78
C ASP A 244 -15.34 -3.12 -16.64
N TYR A 245 -14.54 -2.05 -16.56
CA TYR A 245 -13.65 -1.80 -15.43
C TYR A 245 -14.41 -1.64 -14.11
N ALA A 246 -15.52 -0.91 -14.10
CA ALA A 246 -16.37 -0.77 -12.91
C ALA A 246 -16.97 -2.12 -12.47
N ARG A 247 -17.49 -2.93 -13.41
CA ARG A 247 -17.97 -4.30 -13.11
C ARG A 247 -16.86 -5.18 -12.56
N GLY A 248 -15.70 -5.15 -13.20
CA GLY A 248 -14.50 -5.87 -12.77
C GLY A 248 -14.05 -5.46 -11.37
N GLY A 249 -14.13 -4.18 -11.03
CA GLY A 249 -13.77 -3.68 -9.70
C GLY A 249 -14.68 -4.16 -8.57
N VAL A 250 -15.99 -4.25 -8.82
CA VAL A 250 -16.92 -4.86 -7.85
C VAL A 250 -16.56 -6.33 -7.63
N GLU A 251 -16.39 -7.10 -8.71
CA GLU A 251 -16.01 -8.52 -8.64
C GLU A 251 -14.67 -8.70 -7.90
N PHE A 252 -13.67 -7.87 -8.22
CA PHE A 252 -12.35 -7.94 -7.62
C PHE A 252 -12.41 -7.83 -6.09
N TYR A 253 -13.13 -6.84 -5.57
CA TYR A 253 -13.25 -6.68 -4.12
C TYR A 253 -14.15 -7.73 -3.47
N ASP A 254 -15.23 -8.17 -4.12
CA ASP A 254 -16.05 -9.28 -3.61
C ASP A 254 -15.22 -10.58 -3.50
N LYS A 255 -14.34 -10.84 -4.46
CA LYS A 255 -13.41 -11.98 -4.43
C LYS A 255 -12.34 -11.83 -3.34
N ILE A 256 -11.79 -10.65 -3.14
CA ILE A 256 -10.90 -10.38 -1.98
C ILE A 256 -11.61 -10.64 -0.65
N LEU A 257 -12.83 -10.12 -0.49
CA LEU A 257 -13.63 -10.29 0.72
C LEU A 257 -13.99 -11.77 0.94
N SER A 258 -14.33 -12.50 -0.12
CA SER A 258 -14.58 -13.95 -0.08
C SER A 258 -13.33 -14.72 0.36
N ARG A 259 -12.20 -14.49 -0.33
CA ARG A 259 -10.90 -15.08 0.00
C ARG A 259 -10.55 -14.86 1.47
N ASN A 260 -10.67 -13.62 1.95
CA ASN A 260 -10.33 -13.28 3.33
C ASN A 260 -11.24 -13.98 4.36
N ARG A 261 -12.53 -14.18 4.06
CA ARG A 261 -13.44 -14.96 4.92
C ARG A 261 -13.07 -16.45 4.94
N ILE A 262 -12.67 -17.01 3.81
CA ILE A 262 -12.23 -18.41 3.71
C ILE A 262 -10.91 -18.59 4.47
N LEU A 263 -9.94 -17.68 4.29
CA LEU A 263 -8.69 -17.69 5.05
C LEU A 263 -8.92 -17.51 6.55
N ARG A 264 -9.90 -16.68 6.95
CA ARG A 264 -10.31 -16.55 8.36
C ARG A 264 -10.70 -17.90 8.96
N ALA A 265 -11.47 -18.71 8.23
CA ALA A 265 -11.89 -20.03 8.66
C ALA A 265 -10.72 -21.03 8.65
N LEU A 266 -9.98 -21.12 7.55
CA LEU A 266 -8.86 -22.06 7.36
C LEU A 266 -7.73 -21.84 8.38
N MET A 267 -7.46 -20.59 8.77
CA MET A 267 -6.42 -20.25 9.74
C MET A 267 -6.89 -20.40 11.20
N GLY A 268 -8.17 -20.66 11.46
CA GLY A 268 -8.73 -20.75 12.81
C GLY A 268 -8.49 -19.48 13.64
N LYS A 269 -7.96 -19.63 14.87
CA LYS A 269 -7.74 -18.51 15.80
C LYS A 269 -6.89 -17.39 15.21
N GLU A 270 -5.83 -17.72 14.45
CA GLU A 270 -4.98 -16.70 13.82
C GLU A 270 -5.72 -15.95 12.70
N GLY A 271 -6.53 -16.67 11.92
CA GLY A 271 -7.42 -16.05 10.94
C GLY A 271 -8.36 -15.06 11.59
N THR A 272 -8.88 -15.39 12.79
CA THR A 272 -9.81 -14.51 13.48
C THR A 272 -9.22 -13.18 13.95
N LYS A 273 -7.90 -13.13 14.17
CA LYS A 273 -7.15 -11.92 14.52
C LYS A 273 -6.83 -11.05 13.30
N MET A 274 -6.73 -11.66 12.12
CA MET A 274 -6.30 -10.98 10.89
C MET A 274 -7.46 -10.46 10.05
N TYR A 275 -8.56 -11.20 9.95
CA TYR A 275 -9.68 -10.90 9.06
C TYR A 275 -10.96 -10.71 9.85
N ALA A 276 -11.73 -9.65 9.59
CA ALA A 276 -13.08 -9.47 10.12
C ALA A 276 -14.06 -10.50 9.52
N PRO A 277 -15.20 -10.78 10.18
CA PRO A 277 -16.25 -11.62 9.60
C PRO A 277 -16.75 -11.14 8.23
N SER A 278 -16.66 -9.82 7.96
CA SER A 278 -16.98 -9.22 6.66
C SER A 278 -15.96 -9.52 5.57
N GLY A 279 -14.75 -10.00 5.91
CA GLY A 279 -13.62 -10.16 4.99
C GLY A 279 -12.67 -8.96 4.94
N ASN A 280 -12.96 -7.88 5.66
CA ASN A 280 -12.00 -6.77 5.84
C ASN A 280 -10.80 -7.22 6.68
N LEU A 281 -9.69 -6.49 6.60
CA LEU A 281 -8.56 -6.68 7.50
C LEU A 281 -8.89 -6.08 8.87
N PHE A 282 -8.60 -6.82 9.95
CA PHE A 282 -8.62 -6.22 11.28
C PHE A 282 -7.39 -5.30 11.46
N PRO A 283 -7.55 -4.13 12.10
CA PRO A 283 -6.43 -3.32 12.48
C PRO A 283 -5.57 -4.12 13.46
N ARG A 284 -4.34 -4.48 13.06
CA ARG A 284 -3.37 -5.21 13.88
C ARG A 284 -2.96 -4.44 15.15
N HIS A 285 -3.30 -3.15 15.22
CA HIS A 285 -2.95 -2.22 16.28
C HIS A 285 -4.22 -1.53 16.74
N TRP A 286 -4.46 -1.43 18.05
CA TRP A 286 -5.73 -0.96 18.64
C TRP A 286 -6.17 0.45 18.20
N PHE A 287 -5.25 1.24 17.63
CA PHE A 287 -5.47 2.65 17.30
C PHE A 287 -5.20 3.02 15.83
N ARG A 288 -4.95 2.05 14.93
CA ARG A 288 -4.52 2.37 13.55
C ARG A 288 -5.23 1.53 12.49
N ILE A 289 -5.98 2.18 11.61
CA ILE A 289 -6.57 1.57 10.42
C ILE A 289 -5.58 1.78 9.27
N LYS A 290 -4.61 0.86 9.14
CA LYS A 290 -3.57 0.95 8.11
C LYS A 290 -4.10 0.80 6.68
N TYR A 291 -5.30 0.25 6.50
CA TYR A 291 -5.84 -0.11 5.18
C TYR A 291 -7.27 0.38 5.03
N THR A 292 -7.58 0.95 3.87
CA THR A 292 -8.96 1.29 3.47
C THR A 292 -9.82 0.03 3.45
N PRO A 293 -10.95 -0.03 4.18
CA PRO A 293 -11.79 -1.22 4.21
C PRO A 293 -12.25 -1.64 2.80
N TYR A 294 -12.01 -2.89 2.42
CA TYR A 294 -12.38 -3.43 1.11
C TYR A 294 -13.88 -3.34 0.83
N THR A 295 -14.73 -3.48 1.87
CA THR A 295 -16.18 -3.24 1.72
C THR A 295 -16.48 -1.84 1.23
N TYR A 296 -15.79 -0.83 1.77
CA TYR A 296 -16.02 0.55 1.38
C TYR A 296 -15.54 0.81 -0.06
N ARG A 297 -14.39 0.25 -0.43
CA ARG A 297 -13.83 0.35 -1.79
C ARG A 297 -14.75 -0.30 -2.83
N ARG A 298 -15.31 -1.46 -2.51
CA ARG A 298 -16.33 -2.12 -3.34
C ARG A 298 -17.57 -1.24 -3.50
N ASP A 299 -18.12 -0.73 -2.41
CA ASP A 299 -19.36 0.06 -2.44
C ASP A 299 -19.17 1.38 -3.20
N LEU A 300 -17.99 2.01 -3.10
CA LEU A 300 -17.58 3.14 -3.93
C LEU A 300 -17.69 2.81 -5.43
N ILE A 301 -17.13 1.68 -5.85
CA ILE A 301 -17.14 1.26 -7.26
C ILE A 301 -18.54 0.85 -7.70
N LEU A 302 -19.31 0.20 -6.84
CA LEU A 302 -20.70 -0.17 -7.12
C LEU A 302 -21.56 1.06 -7.41
N ASN A 303 -21.33 2.17 -6.70
CA ASN A 303 -22.02 3.43 -6.99
C ASN A 303 -21.61 4.00 -8.35
N ILE A 304 -20.31 3.98 -8.69
CA ILE A 304 -19.82 4.39 -10.03
C ILE A 304 -20.46 3.51 -11.12
N LEU A 305 -20.53 2.19 -10.91
CA LEU A 305 -21.15 1.27 -11.86
C LEU A 305 -22.63 1.58 -12.09
N ARG A 306 -23.36 1.95 -11.03
CA ARG A 306 -24.77 2.38 -11.13
C ARG A 306 -24.91 3.69 -11.88
N GLU A 307 -24.04 4.66 -11.64
CA GLU A 307 -24.00 5.94 -12.37
C GLU A 307 -23.74 5.73 -13.87
N LEU A 308 -22.85 4.80 -14.24
CA LEU A 308 -22.58 4.43 -15.64
C LEU A 308 -23.70 3.59 -16.29
N GLN A 309 -24.71 3.17 -15.54
CA GLN A 309 -25.88 2.43 -16.02
C GLN A 309 -27.12 3.30 -16.20
N ALA A 310 -27.14 4.48 -15.58
CA ALA A 310 -28.19 5.48 -15.71
C ALA A 310 -28.01 6.28 -17.00
#